data_AF-A0A6J4V2L2-F1
#
_entry.id   AF-A0A6J4V2L2-F1
#
_cell.length_a   1.000
_cell.length_b   1.000
_cell.length_c   1.000
_cell.angle_alpha   90.00
_cell.angle_beta   90.00
_cell.angle_gamma   90.00
#
_symmetry.space_group_name_H-M   'P 1'
#
loop_
_entity.id
_entity.type
_entity.pdbx_description
1 polymer ?
#
loop_
_entity_poly.entity_id
_entity_poly.type
_entity_poly.pdbx_seq_one_letter_code
_entity_poly.pdbx_strand_id
1 'polypeptide(L)'
;MTTAETNDRMTQFLAEARSGQHSRRDLVKLGMALGLSVPTMAAVLASGLGTRGVSAAQETTTLRFAHDKVPWDELYQEMGQLSTEAIGIGLETTPYSDTTSYQQTILSSLPTDEVPDFSTWWSGFRMEDLYKSGSLLDVTSVWEKAIADGNVTESLAEAFTFDGKQYGIPNHVSYWPTFYNKKVFEANGLTPPTTWDELMTAADTLKAAGVTPFYATIDGRWPSFIW
;
A
#
# COMPACT_ATOMS: atom_id res chain seq x y z
N MET A 1 18.87 -31.03 -33.25
CA MET A 1 18.99 -31.21 -31.80
C MET A 1 17.70 -30.71 -31.19
N THR A 2 16.96 -31.59 -30.52
CA THR A 2 15.67 -31.24 -29.94
C THR A 2 15.88 -30.47 -28.62
N THR A 3 14.91 -29.65 -28.22
CA THR A 3 14.98 -28.88 -26.96
C THR A 3 15.21 -29.79 -25.74
N ALA A 4 14.71 -31.02 -25.77
CA ALA A 4 14.94 -32.02 -24.74
C ALA A 4 16.42 -32.47 -24.66
N GLU A 5 17.05 -32.76 -25.80
CA GLU A 5 18.48 -33.15 -25.86
C GLU A 5 19.42 -32.02 -25.39
N THR A 6 19.05 -30.76 -25.63
CA THR A 6 19.81 -29.60 -25.16
C THR A 6 19.69 -29.43 -23.65
N ASN A 7 18.50 -29.64 -23.09
CA ASN A 7 18.26 -29.53 -21.64
C ASN A 7 18.95 -30.65 -20.85
N ASP A 8 18.98 -31.88 -21.37
CA ASP A 8 19.68 -33.00 -20.73
C ASP A 8 21.19 -32.76 -20.67
N ARG A 9 21.78 -32.27 -21.77
CA ARG A 9 23.22 -31.97 -21.79
C ARG A 9 23.59 -30.78 -20.91
N MET A 10 22.70 -29.78 -20.78
CA MET A 10 22.88 -28.68 -19.84
C MET A 10 22.85 -29.19 -18.40
N THR A 11 21.91 -30.08 -18.08
CA THR A 11 21.77 -30.66 -16.74
C THR A 11 23.00 -31.47 -16.35
N GLN A 12 23.53 -32.27 -17.28
CA GLN A 12 24.76 -33.03 -17.07
C GLN A 12 25.98 -32.11 -16.87
N PHE A 13 26.12 -31.07 -17.69
CA PHE A 13 27.20 -30.08 -17.55
C PHE A 13 27.18 -29.39 -16.17
N LEU A 14 26.00 -29.02 -15.69
CA LEU A 14 25.84 -28.39 -14.38
C LEU A 14 26.16 -29.35 -13.24
N ALA A 15 25.86 -30.65 -13.38
CA ALA A 15 26.23 -31.67 -12.41
C ALA A 15 27.75 -31.86 -12.34
N GLU A 16 28.43 -31.90 -13.50
CA GLU A 16 29.89 -32.01 -13.59
C GLU A 16 30.61 -30.75 -13.09
N ALA A 17 30.05 -29.56 -13.33
CA ALA A 17 30.58 -28.31 -12.78
C ALA A 17 30.50 -28.25 -11.24
N ARG A 18 29.44 -28.83 -10.65
CA ARG A 18 29.22 -28.89 -9.20
C ARG A 18 30.04 -29.97 -8.49
N SER A 19 30.50 -31.01 -9.21
CA SER A 19 31.29 -32.10 -8.60
C SER A 19 32.67 -31.64 -8.12
N GLY A 20 33.15 -30.50 -8.61
CA GLY A 20 34.47 -29.94 -8.27
C GLY A 20 35.66 -30.74 -8.83
N GLN A 21 35.41 -31.76 -9.66
CA GLN A 21 36.44 -32.67 -10.19
C GLN A 21 37.17 -32.11 -11.43
N HIS A 22 36.70 -31.00 -11.99
CA HIS A 22 37.22 -30.42 -13.23
C HIS A 22 37.86 -29.04 -12.99
N SER A 23 38.96 -28.76 -13.69
CA SER A 23 39.56 -27.43 -13.66
C SER A 23 38.69 -26.43 -14.44
N ARG A 24 38.81 -25.14 -14.11
CA ARG A 24 38.08 -24.06 -14.82
C ARG A 24 38.30 -24.08 -16.34
N ARG A 25 39.50 -24.46 -16.79
CA ARG A 25 39.83 -24.58 -18.21
C ARG A 25 39.11 -25.75 -18.88
N ASP A 26 38.88 -26.84 -18.16
CA ASP A 26 38.19 -28.02 -18.68
C ASP A 26 36.69 -27.74 -18.83
N LEU A 27 36.09 -27.04 -17.86
CA LEU A 27 34.68 -26.62 -17.92
C LEU A 27 34.40 -25.62 -19.05
N VAL A 28 35.34 -24.72 -19.36
CA VAL A 28 35.22 -23.82 -20.51
C VAL A 28 35.24 -24.58 -21.84
N LYS A 29 36.14 -25.56 -21.99
CA LYS A 29 36.20 -26.39 -23.21
C LYS A 29 34.92 -27.21 -23.39
N LEU A 30 34.39 -27.74 -22.29
CA LEU A 30 33.16 -28.51 -22.29
C LEU A 30 31.93 -27.65 -22.63
N GLY A 31 31.84 -26.44 -22.05
CA GLY A 31 30.78 -25.48 -22.37
C GLY A 31 30.82 -24.99 -23.83
N MET A 32 32.01 -24.78 -24.40
CA MET A 32 32.17 -24.44 -25.82
C MET A 32 31.74 -25.59 -26.75
N ALA A 33 32.06 -26.84 -26.41
CA ALA A 33 31.62 -28.02 -27.16
C ALA A 33 30.09 -28.22 -27.12
N LEU A 34 29.41 -27.59 -26.15
CA LEU A 34 27.96 -27.56 -26.00
C LEU A 34 27.31 -26.32 -26.66
N GLY A 35 28.09 -25.44 -27.28
CA GLY A 35 27.58 -24.22 -27.93
C GLY A 35 27.10 -23.13 -26.96
N LEU A 36 27.55 -23.16 -25.69
CA LEU A 36 27.15 -22.18 -24.68
C LEU A 36 27.82 -20.82 -24.92
N SER A 37 27.05 -19.75 -24.75
CA SER A 37 27.57 -18.40 -24.84
C SER A 37 28.52 -18.08 -23.67
N VAL A 38 29.48 -17.18 -23.91
CA VAL A 38 30.48 -16.75 -22.91
C VAL A 38 29.85 -16.25 -21.60
N PRO A 39 28.74 -15.45 -21.60
CA PRO A 39 28.05 -15.06 -20.37
C PRO A 39 27.52 -16.24 -19.55
N THR A 40 26.95 -17.25 -20.22
CA THR A 40 26.39 -18.45 -19.56
C THR A 40 27.49 -19.26 -18.86
N MET A 41 28.67 -19.38 -19.48
CA MET A 41 29.82 -20.08 -18.87
C MET A 41 30.41 -19.30 -17.69
N ALA A 42 30.41 -17.96 -17.74
CA ALA A 42 30.92 -17.12 -16.65
C ALA A 42 30.05 -17.25 -15.38
N ALA A 43 28.73 -17.32 -15.53
CA ALA A 43 27.80 -17.52 -14.42
C ALA A 43 28.01 -18.87 -13.70
N VAL A 44 28.30 -19.94 -14.45
CA VAL A 44 28.57 -21.28 -13.88
C VAL A 44 29.91 -21.31 -13.15
N LEU A 45 30.96 -20.68 -13.70
CA LEU A 45 32.27 -20.62 -13.04
C LEU A 45 32.29 -19.76 -11.78
N ALA A 46 31.45 -18.71 -11.72
CA ALA A 46 31.27 -17.89 -10.52
C ALA A 46 30.62 -18.65 -9.36
N SER A 47 29.81 -19.68 -9.65
CA SER A 47 29.18 -20.55 -8.63
C SER A 47 30.13 -21.58 -7.99
N GLY A 48 31.35 -21.73 -8.52
CA GLY A 48 32.35 -22.72 -8.06
C GLY A 48 33.41 -22.21 -7.08
N LEU A 49 33.27 -21.01 -6.50
CA LEU A 49 34.13 -20.54 -5.40
C LEU A 49 33.35 -20.59 -4.09
N GLY A 50 33.88 -21.37 -3.15
CA GLY A 50 33.19 -21.80 -1.94
C GLY A 50 32.68 -20.69 -1.02
N THR A 51 31.49 -20.98 -0.50
CA THR A 51 30.99 -20.67 0.85
C THR A 51 31.04 -19.21 1.31
N ARG A 52 30.11 -18.41 0.78
CA ARG A 52 29.20 -17.56 1.58
C ARG A 52 27.88 -17.53 0.83
N GLY A 53 26.80 -17.89 1.51
CA GLY A 53 25.49 -18.14 0.90
C GLY A 53 25.06 -17.01 -0.03
N VAL A 54 25.04 -17.28 -1.33
CA VAL A 54 24.29 -16.48 -2.28
C VAL A 54 22.88 -17.03 -2.21
N SER A 55 22.05 -16.38 -1.38
CA SER A 55 20.61 -16.47 -1.52
C SER A 55 20.28 -16.16 -2.97
N ALA A 56 19.52 -17.02 -3.64
CA ALA A 56 18.88 -16.64 -4.88
C ALA A 56 18.13 -15.33 -4.60
N ALA A 57 18.43 -14.27 -5.35
CA ALA A 57 17.67 -13.04 -5.24
C ALA A 57 16.23 -13.40 -5.58
N GLN A 58 15.34 -13.27 -4.60
CA GLN A 58 13.90 -13.46 -4.77
C GLN A 58 13.45 -12.49 -5.86
N GLU A 59 12.73 -12.96 -6.89
CA GLU A 59 12.10 -12.05 -7.85
C GLU A 59 11.15 -11.14 -7.08
N THR A 60 11.47 -9.85 -7.06
CA THR A 60 10.68 -8.83 -6.38
C THR A 60 9.80 -8.11 -7.39
N THR A 61 8.55 -7.87 -7.01
CA THR A 61 7.60 -7.07 -7.80
C THR A 61 7.40 -5.73 -7.11
N THR A 62 7.52 -4.62 -7.83
CA THR A 62 7.25 -3.28 -7.28
C THR A 62 5.93 -2.76 -7.82
N LEU A 63 5.05 -2.31 -6.92
CA LEU A 63 3.75 -1.74 -7.26
C LEU A 63 3.78 -0.22 -7.10
N ARG A 64 3.20 0.51 -8.06
CA ARG A 64 3.10 1.97 -8.03
C ARG A 64 1.99 2.40 -7.08
N PHE A 65 2.30 3.26 -6.12
CA PHE A 65 1.35 3.72 -5.11
C PHE A 65 1.27 5.25 -5.04
N ALA A 66 0.18 5.81 -5.54
CA ALA A 66 -0.04 7.26 -5.51
C ALA A 66 -0.91 7.68 -4.31
N HIS A 67 -0.52 8.70 -3.55
CA HIS A 67 -1.30 9.15 -2.38
C HIS A 67 -1.23 10.65 -2.13
N ASP A 68 -2.24 11.21 -1.46
CA ASP A 68 -2.27 12.61 -1.03
C ASP A 68 -1.86 12.81 0.45
N LYS A 69 -1.28 11.79 1.05
CA LYS A 69 -0.85 11.75 2.48
C LYS A 69 0.64 12.02 2.65
N VAL A 70 1.12 13.19 2.23
CA VAL A 70 2.56 13.55 2.30
C VAL A 70 3.21 13.27 3.66
N PRO A 71 2.59 13.59 4.82
CA PRO A 71 3.21 13.30 6.12
C PRO A 71 3.41 11.81 6.42
N TRP A 72 2.82 10.91 5.63
CA TRP A 72 2.91 9.46 5.80
C TRP A 72 3.76 8.79 4.71
N ASP A 73 4.35 9.55 3.79
CA ASP A 73 5.15 9.00 2.69
C ASP A 73 6.31 8.13 3.20
N GLU A 74 7.05 8.60 4.22
CA GLU A 74 8.12 7.83 4.85
C GLU A 74 7.63 6.49 5.42
N LEU A 75 6.42 6.47 6.02
CA LEU A 75 5.82 5.24 6.53
C LEU A 75 5.44 4.26 5.41
N TYR A 76 4.96 4.77 4.28
CA TYR A 76 4.65 3.92 3.12
C TYR A 76 5.90 3.38 2.44
N GLN A 77 6.98 4.16 2.38
CA GLN A 77 8.28 3.68 1.88
C GLN A 77 8.84 2.59 2.79
N GLU A 78 8.77 2.76 4.12
CA GLU A 78 9.15 1.73 5.08
C GLU A 78 8.28 0.46 4.92
N MET A 79 6.97 0.62 4.78
CA MET A 79 6.06 -0.50 4.49
C MET A 79 6.44 -1.22 3.19
N GLY A 80 6.80 -0.49 2.14
CA GLY A 80 7.29 -1.05 0.88
C GLY A 80 8.57 -1.85 1.05
N GLN A 81 9.52 -1.37 1.84
CA GLN A 81 10.77 -2.09 2.15
C GLN A 81 10.47 -3.39 2.92
N LEU A 82 9.70 -3.30 4.01
CA LEU A 82 9.34 -4.47 4.83
C LEU A 82 8.55 -5.51 4.04
N SER A 83 7.62 -5.09 3.18
CA SER A 83 6.85 -5.98 2.31
C SER A 83 7.73 -6.62 1.24
N THR A 84 8.73 -5.91 0.71
CA THR A 84 9.70 -6.48 -0.23
C THR A 84 10.50 -7.59 0.44
N GLU A 85 10.97 -7.37 1.66
CA GLU A 85 11.73 -8.36 2.43
C GLU A 85 10.88 -9.57 2.85
N ALA A 86 9.63 -9.32 3.27
CA ALA A 86 8.76 -10.36 3.82
C ALA A 86 8.11 -11.22 2.73
N ILE A 87 7.65 -10.61 1.65
CA ILE A 87 6.80 -11.28 0.64
C ILE A 87 7.23 -10.99 -0.81
N GLY A 88 8.31 -10.25 -1.03
CA GLY A 88 8.80 -9.93 -2.37
C GLY A 88 7.97 -8.87 -3.10
N ILE A 89 7.08 -8.15 -2.43
CA ILE A 89 6.24 -7.10 -3.02
C ILE A 89 6.63 -5.74 -2.45
N GLY A 90 7.16 -4.85 -3.28
CA GLY A 90 7.54 -3.49 -2.93
C GLY A 90 6.52 -2.44 -3.33
N LEU A 91 6.72 -1.22 -2.84
CA LEU A 91 5.92 -0.05 -3.17
C LEU A 91 6.83 1.08 -3.66
N GLU A 92 6.48 1.64 -4.81
CA GLU A 92 7.04 2.90 -5.31
C GLU A 92 6.02 4.01 -5.06
N THR A 93 6.29 4.89 -4.09
CA THR A 93 5.33 5.92 -3.68
C THR A 93 5.43 7.18 -4.53
N THR A 94 4.28 7.77 -4.85
CA THR A 94 4.17 9.08 -5.50
C THR A 94 3.25 9.98 -4.66
N PRO A 95 3.82 10.84 -3.79
CA PRO A 95 3.05 11.72 -2.92
C PRO A 95 2.58 12.99 -3.65
N TYR A 96 1.35 13.42 -3.35
CA TYR A 96 0.76 14.67 -3.84
C TYR A 96 0.40 15.56 -2.65
N SER A 97 0.79 16.84 -2.69
CA SER A 97 0.55 17.79 -1.60
C SER A 97 -0.86 18.40 -1.60
N ASP A 98 -1.59 18.30 -2.71
CA ASP A 98 -2.95 18.81 -2.86
C ASP A 98 -3.92 17.70 -3.27
N THR A 99 -4.95 17.47 -2.46
CA THR A 99 -5.96 16.43 -2.70
C THR A 99 -6.75 16.65 -3.99
N THR A 100 -6.99 17.89 -4.42
CA THR A 100 -7.79 18.18 -5.62
C THR A 100 -7.01 17.81 -6.87
N SER A 101 -5.77 18.31 -6.99
CA SER A 101 -4.88 17.97 -8.09
C SER A 101 -4.55 16.47 -8.13
N TYR A 102 -4.40 15.84 -6.96
CA TYR A 102 -4.25 14.40 -6.83
C TYR A 102 -5.43 13.64 -7.46
N GLN A 103 -6.67 13.92 -7.01
CA GLN A 103 -7.86 13.21 -7.51
C GLN A 103 -8.03 13.40 -9.02
N GLN A 104 -7.79 14.61 -9.53
CA GLN A 104 -7.82 14.87 -10.98
C GLN A 104 -6.78 14.05 -11.73
N THR A 105 -5.56 13.95 -11.19
CA THR A 105 -4.48 13.16 -11.80
C THR A 105 -4.86 11.68 -11.89
N ILE A 106 -5.32 11.09 -10.78
CA ILE A 106 -5.76 9.68 -10.74
C ILE A 106 -6.89 9.43 -11.74
N LEU A 107 -7.95 10.25 -11.71
CA LEU A 107 -9.09 10.08 -12.62
C LEU A 107 -8.68 10.20 -14.10
N SER A 108 -7.74 11.10 -14.41
CA SER A 108 -7.23 11.29 -15.77
C SER A 108 -6.31 10.18 -16.26
N SER A 109 -5.66 9.44 -15.35
CA SER A 109 -4.75 8.35 -15.69
C SER A 109 -5.45 7.00 -15.86
N LEU A 110 -6.69 6.82 -15.36
CA LEU A 110 -7.45 5.57 -15.49
C LEU A 110 -7.46 4.93 -16.89
N PRO A 111 -7.55 5.67 -18.02
CA PRO A 111 -7.55 5.06 -19.35
C PRO A 111 -6.13 4.82 -19.94
N THR A 112 -5.05 5.05 -19.18
CA THR A 112 -3.67 4.96 -19.67
C THR A 112 -2.85 3.93 -18.90
N ASP A 113 -1.68 3.56 -19.43
CA ASP A 113 -0.74 2.66 -18.76
C ASP A 113 -0.04 3.31 -17.55
N GLU A 114 -0.24 4.62 -17.35
CA GLU A 114 0.31 5.41 -16.24
C GLU A 114 -0.59 5.38 -14.98
N VAL A 115 -1.72 4.67 -15.01
CA VAL A 115 -2.56 4.45 -13.82
C VAL A 115 -1.76 3.75 -12.72
N PRO A 116 -1.73 4.23 -11.48
CA PRO A 116 -1.02 3.54 -10.41
C PRO A 116 -1.74 2.25 -10.01
N ASP A 117 -0.98 1.27 -9.52
CA ASP A 117 -1.52 0.00 -9.02
C ASP A 117 -2.36 0.19 -7.75
N PHE A 118 -1.93 1.13 -6.89
CA PHE A 118 -2.66 1.56 -5.72
C PHE A 118 -2.85 3.08 -5.69
N SER A 119 -4.00 3.51 -5.17
CA SER A 119 -4.23 4.91 -4.83
C SER A 119 -5.00 5.02 -3.51
N THR A 120 -4.70 6.05 -2.71
CA THR A 120 -5.55 6.41 -1.56
C THR A 120 -6.81 7.09 -2.04
N TRP A 121 -7.97 6.72 -1.50
CA TRP A 121 -9.22 7.41 -1.80
C TRP A 121 -10.08 7.57 -0.56
N TRP A 122 -11.05 8.48 -0.62
CA TRP A 122 -12.09 8.55 0.40
C TRP A 122 -13.15 7.48 0.15
N SER A 123 -13.52 6.75 1.20
CA SER A 123 -14.53 5.69 1.12
C SER A 123 -15.95 6.23 0.95
N GLY A 124 -16.90 5.31 0.77
CA GLY A 124 -18.32 5.59 0.58
C GLY A 124 -18.59 6.20 -0.79
N PHE A 125 -19.54 7.14 -0.86
CA PHE A 125 -20.00 7.74 -2.11
C PHE A 125 -18.88 8.35 -2.98
N ARG A 126 -17.75 8.74 -2.37
CA ARG A 126 -16.60 9.28 -3.11
C ARG A 126 -15.94 8.27 -4.03
N MET A 127 -16.13 6.98 -3.80
CA MET A 127 -15.62 5.92 -4.68
C MET A 127 -16.56 5.61 -5.85
N GLU A 128 -17.76 6.18 -5.89
CA GLU A 128 -18.80 5.79 -6.87
C GLU A 128 -18.34 5.98 -8.33
N ASP A 129 -17.64 7.06 -8.64
CA ASP A 129 -17.13 7.30 -10.00
C ASP A 129 -16.04 6.30 -10.39
N LEU A 130 -15.15 5.93 -9.45
CA LEU A 130 -14.12 4.90 -9.65
C LEU A 130 -14.74 3.50 -9.78
N TYR A 131 -15.81 3.23 -9.05
CA TYR A 131 -16.56 1.99 -9.17
C TYR A 131 -17.22 1.90 -10.55
N LYS A 132 -17.95 2.94 -10.96
CA LYS A 132 -18.64 3.00 -12.26
C LYS A 132 -17.70 2.98 -13.45
N SER A 133 -16.45 3.43 -13.31
CA SER A 133 -15.44 3.32 -14.37
C SER A 133 -14.95 1.88 -14.58
N GLY A 134 -15.21 0.97 -13.63
CA GLY A 134 -14.71 -0.40 -13.67
C GLY A 134 -13.22 -0.51 -13.34
N SER A 135 -12.62 0.54 -12.77
CA SER A 135 -11.17 0.59 -12.51
C SER A 135 -10.77 -0.01 -11.17
N LEU A 136 -11.72 -0.39 -10.32
CA LEU A 136 -11.46 -0.95 -9.00
C LEU A 136 -11.48 -2.49 -9.02
N LEU A 137 -10.51 -3.09 -8.34
CA LEU A 137 -10.42 -4.53 -8.14
C LEU A 137 -11.43 -4.97 -7.05
N ASP A 138 -12.16 -6.06 -7.33
CA ASP A 138 -12.96 -6.77 -6.32
C ASP A 138 -12.01 -7.44 -5.31
N VAL A 139 -12.07 -6.98 -4.07
CA VAL A 139 -11.23 -7.44 -2.95
C VAL A 139 -12.06 -8.08 -1.84
N THR A 140 -13.25 -8.59 -2.17
CA THR A 140 -14.17 -9.21 -1.20
C THR A 140 -13.50 -10.32 -0.37
N SER A 141 -12.66 -11.16 -0.99
CA SER A 141 -11.92 -12.22 -0.28
C SER A 141 -10.92 -11.70 0.75
N VAL A 142 -10.35 -10.51 0.54
CA VAL A 142 -9.45 -9.85 1.50
C VAL A 142 -10.26 -9.41 2.72
N TRP A 143 -11.46 -8.87 2.50
CA TRP A 143 -12.37 -8.47 3.58
C TRP A 143 -12.87 -9.65 4.39
N GLU A 144 -13.34 -10.73 3.74
CA GLU A 144 -13.80 -11.94 4.42
C GLU A 144 -12.72 -12.47 5.37
N LYS A 145 -11.47 -12.56 4.89
CA LYS A 145 -10.34 -12.96 5.71
C LYS A 145 -10.07 -11.98 6.85
N ALA A 146 -10.02 -10.68 6.56
CA ALA A 146 -9.70 -9.68 7.56
C ALA A 146 -10.76 -9.60 8.68
N ILE A 147 -12.04 -9.81 8.35
CA ILE A 147 -13.14 -9.90 9.32
C ILE A 147 -13.00 -11.17 10.16
N ALA A 148 -12.76 -12.33 9.52
CA ALA A 148 -12.59 -13.60 10.22
C ALA A 148 -11.38 -13.57 11.20
N ASP A 149 -10.31 -12.87 10.82
CA ASP A 149 -9.13 -12.67 11.66
C ASP A 149 -9.33 -11.59 12.75
N GLY A 150 -10.46 -10.87 12.75
CA GLY A 150 -10.76 -9.79 13.70
C GLY A 150 -9.99 -8.49 13.46
N ASN A 151 -9.37 -8.33 12.28
CA ASN A 151 -8.58 -7.14 11.93
C ASN A 151 -9.46 -5.93 11.56
N VAL A 152 -10.67 -6.18 11.04
CA VAL A 152 -11.64 -5.15 10.64
C VAL A 152 -13.07 -5.58 11.01
N THR A 153 -14.00 -4.63 11.06
CA THR A 153 -15.42 -4.91 11.35
C THR A 153 -16.26 -4.98 10.08
N GLU A 154 -17.38 -5.71 10.13
CA GLU A 154 -18.37 -5.75 9.05
C GLU A 154 -18.91 -4.34 8.74
N SER A 155 -19.17 -3.53 9.77
CA SER A 155 -19.65 -2.16 9.61
C SER A 155 -18.67 -1.27 8.85
N LEU A 156 -17.36 -1.54 8.93
CA LEU A 156 -16.36 -0.80 8.17
C LEU A 156 -16.39 -1.20 6.69
N ALA A 157 -16.70 -2.46 6.38
CA ALA A 157 -16.78 -2.97 5.02
C ALA A 157 -17.90 -2.29 4.20
N GLU A 158 -18.97 -1.85 4.86
CA GLU A 158 -20.08 -1.11 4.21
C GLU A 158 -19.58 0.13 3.47
N ALA A 159 -18.58 0.83 4.00
CA ALA A 159 -18.01 2.02 3.37
C ALA A 159 -17.24 1.70 2.07
N PHE A 160 -16.93 0.45 1.79
CA PHE A 160 -16.22 0.00 0.58
C PHE A 160 -17.11 -0.86 -0.32
N THR A 161 -18.39 -1.04 0.04
CA THR A 161 -19.28 -1.99 -0.63
C THR A 161 -20.08 -1.34 -1.75
N PHE A 162 -19.97 -1.90 -2.95
CA PHE A 162 -20.79 -1.59 -4.12
C PHE A 162 -21.35 -2.89 -4.70
N ASP A 163 -22.65 -2.95 -4.94
CA ASP A 163 -23.35 -4.15 -5.45
C ASP A 163 -22.98 -5.46 -4.71
N GLY A 164 -22.84 -5.35 -3.38
CA GLY A 164 -22.55 -6.48 -2.50
C GLY A 164 -21.09 -6.94 -2.46
N LYS A 165 -20.18 -6.23 -3.12
CA LYS A 165 -18.74 -6.55 -3.17
C LYS A 165 -17.91 -5.40 -2.66
N GLN A 166 -16.75 -5.70 -2.08
CA GLN A 166 -15.84 -4.67 -1.57
C GLN A 166 -14.81 -4.25 -2.60
N TYR A 167 -14.64 -2.94 -2.76
CA TYR A 167 -13.69 -2.33 -3.67
C TYR A 167 -12.78 -1.40 -2.86
N GLY A 168 -11.53 -1.82 -2.66
CA GLY A 168 -10.56 -1.14 -1.81
C GLY A 168 -10.47 -1.70 -0.39
N ILE A 169 -9.41 -1.30 0.31
CA ILE A 169 -9.09 -1.72 1.68
C ILE A 169 -8.88 -0.49 2.57
N PRO A 170 -9.14 -0.59 3.88
CA PRO A 170 -8.97 0.53 4.79
C PRO A 170 -7.48 0.79 5.02
N ASN A 171 -7.03 1.99 4.64
CA ASN A 171 -5.69 2.47 4.96
C ASN A 171 -5.61 3.03 6.39
N HIS A 172 -6.60 3.84 6.76
CA HIS A 172 -6.80 4.32 8.13
C HIS A 172 -8.27 4.68 8.32
N VAL A 173 -8.73 4.69 9.56
CA VAL A 173 -10.07 5.14 9.92
C VAL A 173 -9.94 6.42 10.73
N SER A 174 -10.59 7.49 10.25
CA SER A 174 -10.67 8.76 10.97
C SER A 174 -12.02 8.88 11.65
N TYR A 175 -12.01 9.23 12.94
CA TYR A 175 -13.20 9.61 13.68
C TYR A 175 -13.23 11.13 13.83
N TRP A 176 -14.43 11.72 13.85
CA TRP A 176 -14.63 13.14 14.12
C TRP A 176 -15.23 13.31 15.51
N PRO A 177 -14.40 13.29 16.56
CA PRO A 177 -14.86 13.55 17.91
C PRO A 177 -14.96 15.06 18.17
N THR A 178 -15.98 15.46 18.92
CA THR A 178 -16.00 16.77 19.55
C THR A 178 -15.16 16.74 20.83
N PHE A 179 -14.08 17.53 20.87
CA PHE A 179 -13.28 17.70 22.07
C PHE A 179 -13.80 18.89 22.90
N TYR A 180 -13.78 18.76 24.24
CA TYR A 180 -14.13 19.84 25.15
C TYR A 180 -13.11 19.99 26.28
N ASN A 181 -13.00 21.21 26.83
CA ASN A 181 -12.15 21.49 27.97
C ASN A 181 -12.91 21.21 29.28
N LYS A 182 -12.55 20.11 29.95
CA LYS A 182 -13.18 19.67 31.21
C LYS A 182 -13.20 20.74 32.29
N LYS A 183 -12.09 21.50 32.46
CA LYS A 183 -11.99 22.55 33.49
C LYS A 183 -12.91 23.73 33.19
N VAL A 184 -13.04 24.09 31.91
CA VAL A 184 -13.97 25.15 31.48
C VAL A 184 -15.41 24.72 31.72
N PHE A 185 -15.76 23.47 31.40
CA PHE A 185 -17.10 22.94 31.65
C PHE A 185 -17.43 22.91 33.15
N GLU A 186 -16.52 22.39 33.97
CA GLU A 186 -16.67 22.35 35.43
C GLU A 186 -16.83 23.75 36.04
N ALA A 187 -15.99 24.71 35.65
CA ALA A 187 -16.06 26.08 36.14
C ALA A 187 -17.36 26.82 35.79
N ASN A 188 -18.08 26.36 34.77
CA ASN A 188 -19.35 26.95 34.31
C ASN A 188 -20.56 26.05 34.63
N GLY A 189 -20.39 24.99 35.42
CA GLY A 189 -21.47 24.08 35.80
C GLY A 189 -22.07 23.30 34.63
N LEU A 190 -21.30 23.06 33.58
CA LEU A 190 -21.73 22.36 32.37
C LEU A 190 -21.37 20.87 32.40
N THR A 191 -22.26 20.04 31.89
CA THR A 191 -21.99 18.63 31.55
C THR A 191 -21.79 18.48 30.04
N PRO A 192 -21.08 17.44 29.57
CA PRO A 192 -20.97 17.18 28.14
C PRO A 192 -22.35 17.00 27.50
N PRO A 193 -22.69 17.78 26.47
CA PRO A 193 -23.99 17.70 25.82
C PRO A 193 -24.12 16.38 25.04
N THR A 194 -25.34 15.85 25.01
CA THR A 194 -25.72 14.64 24.27
C THR A 194 -26.68 14.94 23.12
N THR A 195 -27.24 16.15 23.10
CA THR A 195 -28.13 16.63 22.04
C THR A 195 -27.63 17.96 21.46
N TRP A 196 -28.13 18.30 20.28
CA TRP A 196 -27.81 19.59 19.64
C TRP A 196 -28.27 20.78 20.47
N ASP A 197 -29.46 20.72 21.05
CA ASP A 197 -30.01 21.80 21.88
C ASP A 197 -29.20 21.99 23.17
N GLU A 198 -28.72 20.89 23.78
CA GLU A 198 -27.80 20.94 24.93
C GLU A 198 -26.47 21.56 24.53
N LEU A 199 -25.93 21.23 23.35
CA LEU A 199 -24.69 21.80 22.84
C LEU A 199 -24.81 23.32 22.65
N MET A 200 -25.90 23.78 22.06
CA MET A 200 -26.15 25.22 21.86
C MET A 200 -26.38 25.95 23.19
N THR A 201 -27.07 25.32 24.14
CA THR A 201 -27.26 25.87 25.50
C THR A 201 -25.91 26.00 26.24
N ALA A 202 -25.03 24.99 26.13
CA ALA A 202 -23.69 25.07 26.67
C ALA A 202 -22.88 26.19 26.01
N ALA A 203 -23.00 26.34 24.69
CA ALA A 203 -22.33 27.41 23.94
C ALA A 203 -22.78 28.81 24.38
N ASP A 204 -24.08 29.03 24.58
CA ASP A 204 -24.63 30.30 25.05
C ASP A 204 -24.16 30.62 26.48
N THR A 205 -24.08 29.60 27.35
CA THR A 205 -23.55 29.73 28.71
C THR A 205 -22.09 30.18 28.70
N LEU A 206 -21.25 29.52 27.89
CA LEU A 206 -19.84 29.88 27.75
C LEU A 206 -19.67 31.29 27.18
N LYS A 207 -20.46 31.65 26.16
CA LYS A 207 -20.45 32.97 25.56
C LYS A 207 -20.83 34.06 26.57
N ALA A 208 -21.85 33.84 27.39
CA ALA A 208 -22.26 34.75 28.45
C ALA A 208 -21.18 34.94 29.53
N ALA A 209 -20.35 33.91 29.76
CA ALA A 209 -19.19 33.96 30.65
C ALA A 209 -17.93 34.56 29.99
N GLY A 210 -18.01 35.04 28.75
CA GLY A 210 -16.87 35.60 28.01
C GLY A 210 -15.88 34.55 27.48
N VAL A 211 -16.27 33.28 27.45
CA VAL A 211 -15.48 32.17 26.92
C VAL A 211 -15.91 31.86 25.49
N THR A 212 -14.96 31.72 24.57
CA THR A 212 -15.25 31.29 23.20
C THR A 212 -15.79 29.84 23.21
N PRO A 213 -17.04 29.58 22.78
CA PRO A 213 -17.67 28.27 22.91
C PRO A 213 -17.13 27.23 21.93
N PHE A 214 -16.74 27.67 20.72
CA PHE A 214 -16.24 26.79 19.67
C PHE A 214 -14.96 27.32 19.07
N TYR A 215 -14.01 26.42 18.84
CA TYR A 215 -12.74 26.73 18.21
C TYR A 215 -12.59 25.93 16.93
N ALA A 216 -12.54 26.63 15.79
CA ALA A 216 -12.28 26.04 14.49
C ALA A 216 -10.94 26.58 13.97
N THR A 217 -10.08 25.69 13.49
CA THR A 217 -8.74 26.04 12.95
C THR A 217 -8.77 26.33 11.45
N ILE A 218 -9.93 26.26 10.80
CA ILE A 218 -10.04 26.22 9.34
C ILE A 218 -11.13 27.18 8.87
N ASP A 219 -10.72 28.19 8.11
CA ASP A 219 -11.60 29.22 7.56
C ASP A 219 -11.76 29.03 6.03
N GLY A 220 -13.01 28.84 5.59
CA GLY A 220 -13.41 28.96 4.18
C GLY A 220 -12.91 27.90 3.19
N ARG A 221 -12.37 26.76 3.64
CA ARG A 221 -11.93 25.64 2.76
C ARG A 221 -12.61 24.34 3.13
N TRP A 222 -12.52 23.32 2.27
CA TRP A 222 -13.22 22.04 2.46
C TRP A 222 -13.13 21.46 3.88
N PRO A 223 -12.04 21.53 4.65
CA PRO A 223 -12.06 20.95 6.00
C PRO A 223 -12.96 21.71 6.99
N SER A 224 -13.53 22.87 6.63
CA SER A 224 -14.48 23.61 7.46
C SER A 224 -15.80 22.87 7.71
N PHE A 225 -16.11 21.82 6.94
CA PHE A 225 -17.24 20.94 7.23
C PHE A 225 -16.97 19.95 8.38
N ILE A 226 -15.72 19.80 8.81
CA ILE A 226 -15.31 18.88 9.87
C ILE A 226 -15.53 19.60 11.21
N TRP A 227 -16.69 19.36 11.82
CA TRP A 227 -17.11 19.88 13.13
C TRP A 227 -17.49 18.75 14.07
#